data_AF-A0A955WLN7-F1
#
_entry.id   AF-A0A955WLN7-F1
#
_cell.length_a   1.000
_cell.length_b   1.000
_cell.length_c   1.000
_cell.angle_alpha   90.00
_cell.angle_beta   90.00
_cell.angle_gamma   90.00
#
_symmetry.space_group_name_H-M   'P 1'
#
loop_
_entity.id
_entity.type
_entity.pdbx_description
1 polymer ?
#
loop_
_entity_poly.entity_id
_entity_poly.type
_entity_poly.pdbx_seq_one_letter_code
_entity_poly.pdbx_strand_id
1 'polypeptide(L)'
;MRAYLDLTNRGQAQRIRLLARQAVEAFGLVDARLDLLDHAENTTFRVTAPQGRYVLRVHRPGYRSPAEIQSELWWLDALTREAGLRVPRPQRTPDGRWLVQCQVPGVPEPRDCVLFEWLDGR
;
A
#
# COMPACT_ATOMS: atom_id res chain seq x y z
N MET A 1 13.25 22.19 -8.53
CA MET A 1 12.72 21.21 -7.55
C MET A 1 13.77 20.11 -7.38
N ARG A 2 14.14 19.67 -6.17
CA ARG A 2 15.15 18.60 -5.98
C ARG A 2 14.66 17.26 -6.54
N ALA A 3 15.55 16.47 -7.14
CA ALA A 3 15.21 15.14 -7.63
C ALA A 3 14.79 14.22 -6.47
N TYR A 4 13.95 13.23 -6.75
CA TYR A 4 13.38 12.35 -5.73
C TYR A 4 14.46 11.58 -4.96
N LEU A 5 15.45 11.03 -5.66
CA LEU A 5 16.52 10.22 -5.08
C LEU A 5 17.45 11.02 -4.16
N ASP A 6 17.52 12.34 -4.35
CA ASP A 6 18.35 13.23 -3.53
C ASP A 6 17.63 13.74 -2.26
N LEU A 7 16.38 13.33 -2.06
CA LEU A 7 15.62 13.71 -0.87
C LEU A 7 16.01 12.85 0.32
N THR A 8 15.89 13.44 1.51
CA THR A 8 15.89 12.67 2.76
C THR A 8 14.72 11.68 2.77
N ASN A 9 14.82 10.63 3.59
CA ASN A 9 13.73 9.65 3.80
C ASN A 9 12.40 10.34 4.11
N ARG A 10 12.41 11.41 4.91
CA ARG A 10 11.21 12.22 5.20
C ARG A 10 10.66 12.91 3.95
N GLY A 11 11.52 13.47 3.11
CA GLY A 11 11.12 14.11 1.85
C GLY A 11 10.56 13.11 0.84
N GLN A 12 11.19 11.94 0.71
CA GLN A 12 10.68 10.84 -0.12
C GLN A 12 9.31 10.37 0.37
N ALA A 13 9.18 10.07 1.67
CA ALA A 13 7.92 9.65 2.28
C ALA A 13 6.80 10.70 2.12
N GLN A 14 7.13 12.00 2.16
CA GLN A 14 6.15 13.06 1.91
C GLN A 14 5.59 13.02 0.49
N ARG A 15 6.45 12.78 -0.52
CA ARG A 15 5.99 12.65 -1.91
C ARG A 15 5.21 11.34 -2.13
N ILE A 16 5.69 10.25 -1.55
CA ILE A 16 4.97 8.96 -1.58
C ILE A 16 3.60 9.06 -0.91
N ARG A 17 3.40 9.94 0.08
CA ARG A 17 2.08 10.17 0.70
C ARG A 17 1.03 10.66 -0.31
N LEU A 18 1.43 11.41 -1.35
CA LEU A 18 0.51 11.84 -2.41
C LEU A 18 0.04 10.64 -3.23
N LEU A 19 0.98 9.74 -3.56
CA LEU A 19 0.70 8.48 -4.25
C LEU A 19 -0.19 7.56 -3.40
N ALA A 20 0.10 7.48 -2.09
CA ALA A 20 -0.68 6.70 -1.14
C ALA A 20 -2.13 7.17 -1.03
N ARG A 21 -2.39 8.47 -1.18
CA ARG A 21 -3.76 9.02 -1.21
C ARG A 21 -4.53 8.54 -2.44
N GLN A 22 -3.92 8.65 -3.62
CA GLN A 22 -4.51 8.14 -4.87
C GLN A 22 -4.81 6.64 -4.78
N ALA A 23 -3.89 5.86 -4.20
CA ALA A 23 -4.07 4.43 -4.03
C ALA A 23 -5.27 4.10 -3.12
N VAL A 24 -5.38 4.77 -1.97
CA VAL A 24 -6.44 4.52 -0.99
C VAL A 24 -7.82 4.89 -1.52
N GLU A 25 -7.93 5.97 -2.29
CA GLU A 25 -9.16 6.30 -3.03
C GLU A 25 -9.54 5.23 -4.05
N ALA A 26 -8.55 4.66 -4.77
CA ALA A 26 -8.79 3.57 -5.72
C ALA A 26 -9.23 2.25 -5.03
N PHE A 27 -8.87 2.05 -3.75
CA PHE A 27 -9.41 0.99 -2.91
C PHE A 27 -10.81 1.30 -2.35
N GLY A 28 -11.42 2.44 -2.71
CA GLY A 28 -12.75 2.84 -2.27
C GLY A 28 -12.80 3.46 -0.87
N LEU A 29 -11.64 3.78 -0.29
CA LEU A 29 -11.54 4.39 1.03
C LEU A 29 -11.47 5.92 0.91
N VAL A 30 -12.64 6.54 0.80
CA VAL A 30 -12.78 8.01 0.80
C VAL A 30 -12.57 8.60 2.21
N ASP A 31 -12.12 9.85 2.26
CA ASP A 31 -11.86 10.59 3.52
C ASP A 31 -10.89 9.90 4.49
N ALA A 32 -10.00 9.06 3.94
CA ALA A 32 -9.04 8.32 4.73
C ALA A 32 -7.90 9.21 5.23
N ARG A 33 -7.57 9.07 6.52
CA ARG A 33 -6.34 9.59 7.11
C ARG A 33 -5.21 8.59 6.89
N LEU A 34 -4.09 9.08 6.40
CA LEU A 34 -2.84 8.32 6.29
C LEU A 34 -1.92 8.74 7.43
N ASP A 35 -1.30 7.80 8.12
CA ASP A 35 -0.17 8.04 9.02
C ASP A 35 1.00 7.15 8.57
N LEU A 36 2.20 7.72 8.41
CA LEU A 36 3.38 6.93 8.02
C LEU A 36 3.75 6.00 9.17
N LEU A 37 3.86 4.70 8.90
CA LEU A 37 4.33 3.71 9.87
C LEU A 37 5.84 3.49 9.71
N ASP A 38 6.26 3.19 8.47
CA ASP A 38 7.66 2.95 8.16
C ASP A 38 7.99 3.35 6.71
N HIS A 39 9.25 3.71 6.49
CA HIS A 39 9.81 4.03 5.18
C HIS A 39 11.20 3.40 5.07
N ALA A 40 11.21 2.13 4.68
CA ALA A 40 12.41 1.32 4.49
C ALA A 40 12.41 0.73 3.07
N GLU A 41 12.40 -0.60 2.93
CA GLU A 41 12.30 -1.26 1.63
C GLU A 41 10.99 -0.89 0.91
N ASN A 42 9.88 -0.90 1.64
CA ASN A 42 8.58 -0.41 1.20
C ASN A 42 8.17 0.79 2.07
N THR A 43 7.24 1.59 1.58
CA THR A 43 6.61 2.63 2.42
C THR A 43 5.28 2.12 2.90
N THR A 44 5.07 2.07 4.21
CA THR A 44 3.83 1.59 4.81
C THR A 44 3.10 2.71 5.53
N PHE A 45 1.80 2.80 5.31
CA PHE A 45 0.92 3.75 5.96
C PHE A 45 -0.17 3.00 6.73
N ARG A 46 -0.45 3.48 7.94
CA ARG A 46 -1.73 3.22 8.58
C ARG A 46 -2.78 4.06 7.88
N VAL A 47 -3.87 3.42 7.48
CA VAL A 47 -5.02 4.07 6.88
C VAL A 47 -6.17 3.98 7.87
N THR A 48 -6.77 5.12 8.19
CA THR A 48 -7.97 5.19 9.02
C THR A 48 -9.07 5.84 8.20
N ALA A 49 -10.13 5.09 7.90
CA ALA A 49 -11.28 5.53 7.11
C ALA A 49 -12.59 5.21 7.85
N PRO A 50 -13.75 5.76 7.45
CA PRO A 50 -15.03 5.43 8.07
C PRO A 50 -15.36 3.92 8.08
N GLN A 51 -14.84 3.17 7.11
CA GLN A 51 -15.01 1.72 6.96
C GLN A 51 -14.14 0.90 7.93
N GLY A 52 -13.08 1.49 8.50
CA GLY A 52 -12.17 0.80 9.40
C GLY A 52 -10.71 1.25 9.32
N ARG A 53 -9.83 0.42 9.89
CA ARG A 53 -8.38 0.60 9.85
C ARG A 53 -7.75 -0.40 8.90
N TYR A 54 -6.75 0.05 8.17
CA TYR A 54 -6.02 -0.74 7.18
C TYR A 54 -4.54 -0.40 7.20
N VAL A 55 -3.75 -1.21 6.50
CA VAL A 55 -2.35 -0.94 6.19
C VAL A 55 -2.18 -0.86 4.68
N LEU A 56 -1.73 0.29 4.18
CA LEU A 56 -1.32 0.43 2.78
C LEU A 56 0.19 0.19 2.68
N ARG A 57 0.61 -0.72 1.80
CA ARG A 57 2.02 -0.93 1.45
C ARG A 57 2.25 -0.41 0.02
N VAL A 58 3.14 0.57 -0.10
CA VAL A 58 3.62 1.11 -1.38
C VAL A 58 4.96 0.46 -1.69
N HIS A 59 5.00 -0.32 -2.77
CA HIS A 59 6.18 -1.07 -3.17
C HIS A 59 7.26 -0.18 -3.77
N ARG A 60 8.54 -0.56 -3.59
CA ARG A 60 9.67 0.02 -4.34
C ARG A 60 9.61 -0.44 -5.81
N PRO A 61 9.94 0.42 -6.80
CA PRO A 61 9.83 0.03 -8.19
C PRO A 61 10.97 -0.93 -8.54
N GLY A 62 10.68 -1.90 -9.40
CA GLY A 62 11.68 -2.83 -9.94
C GLY A 62 12.19 -3.91 -8.97
N TYR A 63 11.71 -3.96 -7.72
CA TYR A 63 12.12 -5.01 -6.77
C TYR A 63 11.24 -6.27 -6.86
N ARG A 64 9.93 -6.08 -7.05
CA ARG A 64 8.95 -7.14 -7.30
C ARG A 64 8.12 -6.79 -8.52
N SER A 65 7.88 -7.76 -9.38
CA SER A 65 6.93 -7.62 -10.47
C SER A 65 5.48 -7.64 -9.96
N PRO A 66 4.54 -7.02 -10.69
CA PRO A 66 3.12 -7.11 -10.36
C PRO A 66 2.59 -8.55 -10.30
N ALA A 67 3.17 -9.48 -11.05
CA ALA A 67 2.81 -10.89 -11.02
C ALA A 67 3.22 -11.55 -9.69
N GLU A 68 4.46 -11.32 -9.24
CA GLU A 68 4.94 -11.83 -7.94
C GLU A 68 4.12 -11.27 -6.77
N ILE A 69 3.78 -9.98 -6.81
CA ILE A 69 2.92 -9.35 -5.81
C ILE A 69 1.55 -10.02 -5.80
N GLN A 70 0.94 -10.25 -6.97
CA GLN A 70 -0.36 -10.94 -7.05
C GLN A 70 -0.30 -12.35 -6.50
N SER A 71 0.75 -13.10 -6.78
CA SER A 71 0.94 -14.45 -6.23
C SER A 71 1.04 -14.44 -4.70
N GLU A 72 1.75 -13.49 -4.11
CA GLU A 72 1.80 -13.31 -2.64
C GLU A 72 0.39 -13.04 -2.07
N LEU A 73 -0.36 -12.12 -2.68
CA LEU A 73 -1.70 -11.74 -2.21
C LEU A 73 -2.71 -12.88 -2.36
N TRP A 74 -2.64 -13.65 -3.44
CA TRP A 74 -3.46 -14.87 -3.60
C TRP A 74 -3.17 -15.89 -2.51
N TRP A 75 -1.89 -16.13 -2.23
CA TRP A 75 -1.50 -17.08 -1.20
C TRP A 75 -1.95 -16.61 0.20
N LEU A 76 -1.81 -15.32 0.52
CA LEU A 76 -2.31 -14.75 1.77
C LEU A 76 -3.83 -14.87 1.90
N ASP A 77 -4.60 -14.57 0.84
CA ASP A 77 -6.06 -14.73 0.85
C ASP A 77 -6.45 -16.20 1.10
N ALA A 78 -5.81 -17.15 0.42
CA ALA A 78 -6.04 -18.58 0.64
C ALA A 78 -5.73 -19.01 2.09
N LEU A 79 -4.59 -18.56 2.65
CA LEU A 79 -4.23 -18.86 4.05
C LEU A 79 -5.25 -18.31 5.05
N THR A 80 -5.77 -17.10 4.82
CA THR A 80 -6.82 -16.54 5.71
C THR A 80 -8.12 -17.32 5.64
N ARG A 81 -8.51 -17.80 4.46
CA ARG A 81 -9.80 -18.45 4.22
C ARG A 81 -9.80 -19.93 4.58
N GLU A 82 -8.71 -20.63 4.31
CA GLU A 82 -8.66 -22.10 4.36
C GLU A 82 -7.96 -22.63 5.60
N ALA A 83 -6.92 -21.93 6.07
CA ALA A 83 -6.10 -22.40 7.20
C ALA A 83 -6.46 -21.73 8.53
N GLY A 84 -7.38 -20.75 8.53
CA GLY A 84 -7.78 -20.01 9.72
C GLY A 84 -6.62 -19.25 10.39
N LEU A 85 -5.52 -19.02 9.66
CA LEU A 85 -4.33 -18.35 10.18
C LEU A 85 -4.59 -16.85 10.32
N ARG A 86 -4.13 -16.29 11.45
CA ARG A 86 -4.18 -14.84 11.69
C ARG A 86 -3.03 -14.15 10.96
N VAL A 87 -3.18 -13.97 9.65
CA VAL A 87 -2.26 -13.24 8.78
C VAL A 87 -2.93 -11.99 8.20
N PRO A 88 -2.16 -10.98 7.73
CA PRO A 88 -2.76 -9.79 7.15
C PRO A 88 -3.60 -10.14 5.92
N ARG A 89 -4.91 -9.88 6.00
CA ARG A 89 -5.82 -10.19 4.90
C ARG A 89 -5.73 -9.12 3.82
N PRO A 90 -5.32 -9.46 2.59
CA PRO A 90 -5.28 -8.48 1.51
C PRO A 90 -6.70 -8.03 1.15
N GLN A 91 -6.85 -6.76 0.78
CA GLN A 91 -8.11 -6.15 0.37
C GLN A 91 -8.11 -5.95 -1.14
N ARG A 92 -9.26 -6.18 -1.77
CA ARG A 92 -9.47 -5.88 -3.19
C ARG A 92 -10.01 -4.47 -3.34
N THR A 93 -9.70 -3.86 -4.46
CA THR A 93 -10.43 -2.68 -4.95
C THR A 93 -11.89 -3.03 -5.24
N PRO A 94 -12.78 -2.03 -5.38
CA PRO A 94 -14.18 -2.26 -5.74
C PRO A 94 -14.37 -3.03 -7.07
N ASP A 95 -13.43 -2.90 -8.00
CA ASP A 95 -13.41 -3.62 -9.28
C ASP A 95 -12.69 -4.99 -9.20
N GLY A 96 -12.36 -5.46 -7.99
CA GLY A 96 -11.86 -6.82 -7.74
C GLY A 96 -10.36 -7.02 -7.94
N ARG A 97 -9.59 -5.96 -8.21
CA ARG A 97 -8.13 -6.02 -8.36
C ARG A 97 -7.44 -6.07 -7.00
N TRP A 98 -6.29 -6.73 -6.97
CA TRP A 98 -5.46 -6.86 -5.77
C TRP A 98 -4.44 -5.73 -5.59
N LEU A 99 -4.05 -5.10 -6.69
CA LEU A 99 -3.05 -4.04 -6.70
C LEU A 99 -3.56 -2.83 -7.48
N VAL A 100 -3.11 -1.66 -7.05
CA VAL A 100 -3.30 -0.39 -7.76
C VAL A 100 -1.93 0.17 -8.06
N GLN A 101 -1.66 0.47 -9.32
CA GLN A 101 -0.48 1.22 -9.70
C GLN A 101 -0.80 2.72 -9.69
N CYS A 102 -0.01 3.51 -8.98
CA CYS A 102 -0.18 4.96 -8.90
C CYS A 102 1.10 5.68 -9.31
N GLN A 103 0.94 6.90 -9.85
CA GLN A 103 2.05 7.75 -10.26
C GLN A 103 1.67 9.21 -10.01
N VAL A 104 2.59 9.97 -9.43
CA VAL A 104 2.38 11.38 -9.10
C VAL A 104 3.60 12.21 -9.52
N PRO A 105 3.43 13.49 -9.88
CA PRO A 105 4.55 14.38 -10.13
C PRO A 105 5.54 14.40 -8.96
N GLY A 106 6.83 14.28 -9.26
CA GLY A 106 7.90 14.31 -8.26
C GLY A 106 8.29 12.93 -7.69
N VAL A 107 7.62 11.85 -8.10
CA VAL A 107 8.08 10.46 -7.92
C VAL A 107 8.38 9.88 -9.32
N PRO A 108 9.61 9.40 -9.59
CA PRO A 108 10.04 9.10 -10.96
C PRO A 108 9.29 7.91 -11.57
N GLU A 109 9.21 6.79 -10.86
CA GLU A 109 8.53 5.58 -11.36
C GLU A 109 7.15 5.39 -10.69
N PRO A 110 6.19 4.78 -11.42
CA PRO A 110 4.95 4.28 -10.82
C PRO A 110 5.22 3.31 -9.69
N ARG A 111 4.33 3.26 -8.69
CA ARG A 111 4.42 2.33 -7.55
C ARG A 111 3.20 1.46 -7.48
N ASP A 112 3.43 0.17 -7.29
CA ASP A 112 2.38 -0.79 -6.99
C ASP A 112 1.99 -0.67 -5.51
N CYS A 113 0.70 -0.54 -5.27
CA CYS A 113 0.12 -0.35 -3.95
C CYS A 113 -0.83 -1.49 -3.64
N VAL A 114 -0.72 -2.01 -2.43
CA VAL A 114 -1.57 -3.08 -1.91
C VAL A 114 -2.12 -2.68 -0.55
N LEU A 115 -3.33 -3.11 -0.25
CA LEU A 115 -4.03 -2.79 0.98
C LEU A 115 -4.27 -4.06 1.77
N PHE A 116 -4.03 -4.01 3.08
CA PHE A 116 -4.26 -5.10 4.01
C PHE A 116 -5.21 -4.65 5.12
N GLU A 117 -5.95 -5.62 5.67
CA GLU A 117 -6.67 -5.44 6.93
C GLU A 117 -5.70 -5.09 8.06
N TRP A 118 -6.14 -4.19 8.94
CA TRP A 118 -5.39 -3.90 10.16
C TRP A 118 -5.46 -5.06 11.14
N LEU A 119 -4.31 -5.60 11.53
CA LEU A 119 -4.22 -6.55 12.62
C LEU A 119 -3.84 -5.83 13.91
N ASP A 120 -4.73 -5.85 14.89
CA ASP A 120 -4.38 -5.40 16.24
C ASP A 120 -3.34 -6.36 16.84
N GLY A 121 -2.17 -5.79 17.18
CA GLY A 121 -1.15 -6.48 17.97
C GLY A 121 -1.66 -6.80 19.37
N ARG A 122 -0.94 -7.70 20.05
CA ARG A 122 -1.07 -7.93 21.49
C ARG A 122 0.07 -7.24 22.23
#